data_AF-A0AAV9WE33-F1
#
_entry.id   AF-A0AAV9WE33-F1
#
_cell.length_a   1.000
_cell.length_b   1.000
_cell.length_c   1.000
_cell.angle_alpha   90.00
_cell.angle_beta   90.00
_cell.angle_gamma   90.00
#
_symmetry.space_group_name_H-M   'P 1'
#
loop_
_entity.id
_entity.type
_entity.pdbx_description
1 polymer ?
#
loop_
_entity_poly.entity_id
_entity_poly.type
_entity_poly.pdbx_seq_one_letter_code
_entity_poly.pdbx_strand_id
1 'polypeptide(L)'
;MEAEASEVPFDPTNVDLTTADPVQIICFLSEEGNEYDGRLGARVAALFVILIVSTLCTIFPVAARRAPGLKIPSYIYLFARYFGAGVIVATAFIHLLAPAYEAIGPASCVGMTGGWAEYTWPPAIALFSIMVIFLVDVIAERYAEAKFGASHGHGDGIEGGVRTESEVAGEATSSKVTSMAGFSQEPKLEVGSGNVNGKLSDVSGEYGEDSGYNRRDFYSQFSAFLILEFGVIFHSIIIGLALGVAGEEFNTLFPVLVFHQGFEGLGIGARMSAIPFKPGSWLPWILCLAYGLSTPIAIAIGLGLRGSYNPGSFTANVVSGILDSLSAGILIYTGLVELLARDFLFDPKRTRDGKKLAFMLTCTILGAGLMALLGKWA
;
A
#
# COMPACT_ATOMS: atom_id res chain seq x y z
N MET A 1 -3.87 -20.94 -46.09
CA MET A 1 -5.31 -20.60 -46.07
C MET A 1 -5.83 -21.13 -44.76
N GLU A 2 -5.48 -20.46 -43.68
CA GLU A 2 -5.99 -20.74 -42.34
C GLU A 2 -7.45 -20.28 -42.34
N ALA A 3 -8.36 -21.22 -42.15
CA ALA A 3 -9.78 -20.91 -42.03
C ALA A 3 -9.97 -20.21 -40.68
N GLU A 4 -10.49 -18.98 -40.71
CA GLU A 4 -11.19 -18.38 -39.57
C GLU A 4 -12.23 -19.40 -39.08
N ALA A 5 -11.95 -20.06 -37.96
CA ALA A 5 -12.97 -20.73 -37.19
C ALA A 5 -13.88 -19.62 -36.66
N SER A 6 -15.03 -19.43 -37.29
CA SER A 6 -16.12 -18.65 -36.72
C SER A 6 -16.44 -19.26 -35.35
N GLU A 7 -16.09 -18.58 -34.26
CA GLU A 7 -16.49 -18.97 -32.92
C GLU A 7 -18.02 -19.01 -32.88
N VAL A 8 -18.57 -20.23 -32.95
CA VAL A 8 -19.99 -20.46 -32.68
C VAL A 8 -20.21 -20.07 -31.22
N PRO A 9 -21.16 -19.16 -30.91
CA PRO A 9 -21.47 -18.80 -29.54
C PRO A 9 -21.78 -20.07 -28.74
N PHE A 10 -21.14 -20.24 -27.58
CA PHE A 10 -21.40 -21.37 -26.69
C PHE A 10 -22.90 -21.42 -26.35
N ASP A 11 -23.58 -22.50 -26.73
CA ASP A 11 -24.98 -22.75 -26.39
C ASP A 11 -25.05 -23.69 -25.17
N PRO A 12 -25.32 -23.16 -23.97
CA PRO A 12 -25.37 -23.96 -22.75
C PRO A 12 -26.52 -24.98 -22.74
N THR A 13 -27.50 -24.85 -23.65
CA THR A 13 -28.65 -25.77 -23.73
C THR A 13 -28.40 -26.96 -24.68
N ASN A 14 -27.30 -26.93 -25.44
CA ASN A 14 -26.95 -27.97 -26.39
C ASN A 14 -25.42 -28.19 -26.44
N VAL A 15 -24.88 -28.68 -25.32
CA VAL A 15 -23.44 -28.91 -25.13
C VAL A 15 -23.10 -30.39 -25.36
N ASP A 16 -22.19 -30.65 -26.29
CA ASP A 16 -21.52 -31.95 -26.41
C ASP A 16 -20.28 -31.98 -25.50
N LEU A 17 -20.37 -32.70 -24.39
CA LEU A 17 -19.30 -32.82 -23.38
C LEU A 17 -18.01 -33.46 -23.91
N THR A 18 -18.04 -34.07 -25.10
CA THR A 18 -16.84 -34.68 -25.72
C THR A 18 -16.06 -33.71 -26.61
N THR A 19 -16.67 -32.59 -27.00
CA THR A 19 -16.06 -31.60 -27.90
C THR A 19 -16.05 -30.17 -27.35
N ALA A 20 -16.87 -29.88 -26.35
CA ALA A 20 -16.95 -28.57 -25.71
C ALA A 20 -15.70 -28.26 -24.88
N ASP A 21 -15.32 -26.98 -24.88
CA ASP A 21 -14.22 -26.48 -24.07
C ASP A 21 -14.59 -26.61 -22.57
N PRO A 22 -13.80 -27.35 -21.77
CA PRO A 22 -14.01 -27.44 -20.33
C PRO A 22 -14.08 -26.07 -19.65
N VAL A 23 -13.39 -25.05 -20.18
CA VAL A 23 -13.42 -23.67 -19.67
C VAL A 23 -14.84 -23.12 -19.72
N GLN A 24 -15.49 -23.24 -20.88
CA GLN A 24 -16.82 -22.69 -21.10
C GLN A 24 -17.85 -23.39 -20.21
N ILE A 25 -17.73 -24.70 -20.03
CA ILE A 25 -18.63 -25.47 -19.16
C ILE A 25 -18.42 -25.10 -17.69
N ILE A 26 -17.18 -25.14 -17.20
CA ILE A 26 -16.87 -24.91 -15.78
C ILE A 26 -17.20 -23.47 -15.40
N CYS A 27 -16.79 -22.49 -16.22
CA CYS A 27 -17.09 -21.10 -15.93
C CYS A 27 -18.57 -20.78 -16.08
N PHE A 28 -19.30 -21.32 -17.05
CA PHE A 28 -20.75 -21.12 -17.12
C PHE A 28 -21.48 -21.69 -15.89
N LEU A 29 -21.06 -22.86 -15.40
CA LEU A 29 -21.65 -23.45 -14.17
C LEU A 29 -21.31 -22.65 -12.91
N SER A 30 -20.17 -21.97 -12.89
CA SER A 30 -19.74 -21.10 -11.79
C SER A 30 -20.11 -19.62 -12.00
N GLU A 31 -20.75 -19.27 -13.12
CA GLU A 31 -21.08 -17.88 -13.47
C GLU A 31 -22.32 -17.46 -12.67
N GLU A 32 -22.10 -16.77 -11.56
CA GLU A 32 -23.14 -15.93 -10.96
C GLU A 32 -23.36 -14.75 -11.91
N GLY A 33 -24.62 -14.56 -12.35
CA GLY A 33 -24.98 -13.54 -13.33
C GLY A 33 -24.86 -12.13 -12.77
N ASN A 34 -25.23 -11.14 -13.58
CA ASN A 34 -25.43 -9.79 -13.06
C ASN A 34 -26.67 -9.76 -12.15
N GLU A 35 -26.46 -9.60 -10.84
CA GLU A 35 -27.52 -9.66 -9.83
C GLU A 35 -28.23 -8.33 -9.60
N TYR A 36 -27.99 -7.32 -10.44
CA TYR A 36 -28.53 -5.98 -10.22
C TYR A 36 -30.06 -5.97 -10.11
N ASP A 37 -30.55 -5.64 -8.92
CA ASP A 37 -31.96 -5.75 -8.52
C ASP A 37 -32.82 -4.50 -8.81
N GLY A 38 -32.32 -3.56 -9.61
CA GLY A 38 -33.08 -2.38 -10.02
C GLY A 38 -33.07 -1.20 -9.05
N ARG A 39 -32.42 -1.31 -7.87
CA ARG A 39 -32.42 -0.25 -6.83
C ARG A 39 -31.48 0.93 -7.11
N LEU A 40 -31.68 1.62 -8.24
CA LEU A 40 -30.79 2.70 -8.71
C LEU A 40 -30.60 3.82 -7.67
N GLY A 41 -31.68 4.26 -7.01
CA GLY A 41 -31.62 5.33 -6.02
C GLY A 41 -30.73 5.00 -4.82
N ALA A 42 -30.71 3.73 -4.39
CA ALA A 42 -29.86 3.28 -3.29
C ALA A 42 -28.37 3.28 -3.69
N ARG A 43 -28.05 2.90 -4.94
CA ARG A 43 -26.67 2.95 -5.46
C ARG A 43 -26.16 4.37 -5.62
N VAL A 44 -27.01 5.28 -6.08
CA VAL A 44 -26.69 6.71 -6.16
C VAL A 44 -26.46 7.29 -4.75
N ALA A 45 -27.29 6.92 -3.77
CA ALA A 45 -27.06 7.32 -2.38
C ALA A 45 -25.74 6.77 -1.84
N ALA A 46 -25.41 5.51 -2.13
CA ALA A 46 -24.16 4.89 -1.71
C ALA A 46 -22.92 5.64 -2.24
N LEU A 47 -22.96 6.10 -3.49
CA LEU A 47 -21.90 6.92 -4.09
C LEU A 47 -21.58 8.14 -3.23
N PHE A 48 -22.59 8.92 -2.84
CA PHE A 48 -22.38 10.12 -2.04
C PHE A 48 -21.95 9.82 -0.61
N VAL A 49 -22.51 8.79 0.02
CA VAL A 49 -22.16 8.41 1.39
C VAL A 49 -20.70 7.95 1.45
N ILE A 50 -20.29 7.05 0.54
CA ILE A 50 -18.92 6.57 0.46
C ILE A 50 -17.97 7.73 0.17
N LEU A 51 -18.28 8.60 -0.79
CA LEU A 51 -17.48 9.79 -1.12
C LEU A 51 -17.22 10.66 0.13
N ILE A 52 -18.28 10.98 0.87
CA ILE A 52 -18.18 11.86 2.04
C ILE A 52 -17.37 11.17 3.14
N VAL A 53 -17.72 9.93 3.48
CA VAL A 53 -17.08 9.22 4.61
C VAL A 53 -15.61 8.95 4.31
N SER A 54 -15.27 8.42 3.13
CA SER A 54 -13.89 8.14 2.75
C SER A 54 -13.05 9.41 2.74
N THR A 55 -13.54 10.48 2.11
CA THR A 55 -12.81 11.75 2.01
C THR A 55 -12.58 12.37 3.40
N LEU A 56 -13.59 12.36 4.29
CA LEU A 56 -13.45 12.90 5.64
C LEU A 56 -12.44 12.09 6.47
N CYS A 57 -12.51 10.76 6.42
CA CYS A 57 -11.59 9.89 7.13
C CYS A 57 -10.14 10.03 6.62
N THR A 58 -9.93 10.19 5.32
CA THR A 58 -8.59 10.39 4.73
C THR A 58 -8.03 11.79 5.01
N ILE A 59 -8.88 12.81 4.98
CA ILE A 59 -8.47 14.19 5.29
C ILE A 59 -8.14 14.35 6.78
N PHE A 60 -8.83 13.64 7.67
CA PHE A 60 -8.73 13.85 9.11
C PHE A 60 -7.28 13.85 9.66
N PRO A 61 -6.42 12.83 9.40
CA PRO A 61 -5.04 12.83 9.90
C PRO A 61 -4.18 13.94 9.29
N VAL A 62 -4.44 14.31 8.03
CA VAL A 62 -3.75 15.39 7.32
C VAL A 62 -4.09 16.74 7.94
N ALA A 63 -5.38 17.00 8.15
CA ALA A 63 -5.87 18.21 8.80
C ALA A 63 -5.35 18.31 10.24
N ALA A 64 -5.38 17.19 10.99
CA ALA A 64 -4.90 17.13 12.37
C ALA A 64 -3.44 17.54 12.54
N ARG A 65 -2.60 17.25 11.54
CA ARG A 65 -1.17 17.60 11.58
C ARG A 65 -0.88 18.99 10.99
N ARG A 66 -1.67 19.46 10.03
CA ARG A 66 -1.40 20.70 9.27
C ARG A 66 -2.16 21.92 9.75
N ALA A 67 -3.28 21.77 10.46
CA ALA A 67 -4.09 22.88 10.92
C ALA A 67 -3.81 23.20 12.40
N PRO A 68 -2.97 24.19 12.73
CA PRO A 68 -2.64 24.54 14.12
C PRO A 68 -3.84 25.08 14.92
N GLY A 69 -4.92 25.48 14.24
CA GLY A 69 -6.19 25.87 14.86
C GLY A 69 -7.01 24.68 15.39
N LEU A 70 -6.82 23.47 14.86
CA LEU A 70 -7.45 22.26 15.37
C LEU A 70 -6.55 21.68 16.48
N LYS A 71 -6.87 22.00 17.75
CA LYS A 71 -6.17 21.46 18.92
C LYS A 71 -6.54 19.97 19.14
N ILE A 72 -6.15 19.10 18.22
CA ILE A 72 -6.45 17.66 18.31
C ILE A 72 -5.51 17.00 19.33
N PRO A 73 -6.04 16.26 20.31
CA PRO A 73 -5.22 15.49 21.24
C PRO A 73 -4.29 14.51 20.53
N SER A 74 -3.05 14.42 20.98
CA SER A 74 -2.02 13.55 20.40
C SER A 74 -2.46 12.08 20.30
N TYR A 75 -3.25 11.59 21.26
CA TYR A 75 -3.78 10.22 21.26
C TYR A 75 -4.74 9.93 20.10
N ILE A 76 -5.50 10.91 19.60
CA ILE A 76 -6.44 10.69 18.48
C ILE A 76 -5.65 10.55 17.17
N TYR A 77 -4.63 11.39 16.97
CA TYR A 77 -3.73 11.26 15.82
C TYR A 77 -2.95 9.93 15.87
N LEU A 78 -2.47 9.53 17.05
CA LEU A 78 -1.82 8.23 17.23
C LEU A 78 -2.76 7.08 16.93
N PHE A 79 -4.00 7.14 17.43
CA PHE A 79 -5.02 6.15 17.11
C PHE A 79 -5.17 6.00 15.59
N ALA A 80 -5.42 7.10 14.88
CA ALA A 80 -5.60 7.07 13.43
C ALA A 80 -4.41 6.45 12.69
N ARG A 81 -3.17 6.83 13.06
CA ARG A 81 -1.95 6.29 12.45
C ARG A 81 -1.79 4.78 12.64
N TYR A 82 -1.87 4.32 13.88
CA TYR A 82 -1.57 2.93 14.19
C TYR A 82 -2.73 1.99 13.89
N PHE A 83 -3.97 2.45 14.06
CA PHE A 83 -5.17 1.76 13.59
C PHE A 83 -5.11 1.56 12.08
N GLY A 84 -4.85 2.63 11.32
CA GLY A 84 -4.76 2.58 9.87
C GLY A 84 -3.66 1.65 9.35
N ALA A 85 -2.52 1.55 10.06
CA ALA A 85 -1.48 0.58 9.72
C ALA A 85 -1.97 -0.88 9.84
N GLY A 86 -2.75 -1.18 10.88
CA GLY A 86 -3.39 -2.49 11.04
C GLY A 86 -4.43 -2.77 9.95
N VAL A 87 -5.22 -1.75 9.61
CA VAL A 87 -6.21 -1.83 8.52
C VAL A 87 -5.54 -2.20 7.20
N ILE A 88 -4.48 -1.49 6.78
CA ILE A 88 -3.76 -1.76 5.52
C ILE A 88 -3.25 -3.20 5.46
N VAL A 89 -2.69 -3.71 6.56
CA VAL A 89 -2.22 -5.11 6.63
C VAL A 89 -3.38 -6.09 6.47
N ALA A 90 -4.50 -5.87 7.14
CA ALA A 90 -5.67 -6.74 7.01
C ALA A 90 -6.31 -6.65 5.63
N THR A 91 -6.37 -5.47 5.00
CA THR A 91 -6.83 -5.29 3.62
C THR A 91 -6.03 -6.18 2.67
N ALA A 92 -4.70 -6.17 2.81
CA ALA A 92 -3.81 -6.92 1.93
C ALA A 92 -4.11 -8.42 1.90
N PHE A 93 -4.40 -9.03 3.06
CA PHE A 93 -4.67 -10.46 3.16
C PHE A 93 -6.15 -10.82 2.96
N ILE A 94 -7.06 -10.10 3.61
CA ILE A 94 -8.47 -10.48 3.71
C ILE A 94 -9.29 -9.92 2.54
N HIS A 95 -8.99 -8.70 2.10
CA HIS A 95 -9.80 -8.00 1.10
C HIS A 95 -9.16 -7.95 -0.28
N LEU A 96 -7.93 -8.42 -0.41
CA LEU A 96 -7.20 -8.46 -1.67
C LEU A 96 -6.77 -9.88 -2.01
N LEU A 97 -5.91 -10.49 -1.17
CA LEU A 97 -5.40 -11.81 -1.49
C LEU A 97 -6.50 -12.89 -1.47
N ALA A 98 -7.44 -12.85 -0.53
CA ALA A 98 -8.52 -13.84 -0.47
C ALA A 98 -9.48 -13.76 -1.67
N PRO A 99 -10.03 -12.60 -2.08
CA PRO A 99 -10.80 -12.48 -3.32
C PRO A 99 -10.01 -12.89 -4.56
N ALA A 100 -8.69 -12.66 -4.59
CA ALA A 100 -7.86 -13.15 -5.69
C ALA A 100 -7.84 -14.69 -5.79
N TYR A 101 -7.93 -15.41 -4.66
CA TYR A 101 -8.10 -16.87 -4.68
C TYR A 101 -9.48 -17.30 -5.18
N GLU A 102 -10.51 -16.53 -4.89
CA GLU A 102 -11.87 -16.79 -5.40
C GLU A 102 -11.95 -16.55 -6.91
N ALA A 103 -11.20 -15.57 -7.43
CA ALA A 103 -11.20 -15.21 -8.84
C ALA A 103 -10.31 -16.10 -9.72
N ILE A 104 -9.04 -16.36 -9.32
CA ILE A 104 -8.06 -17.11 -10.14
C ILE A 104 -7.37 -18.25 -9.38
N GLY A 105 -7.79 -18.56 -8.15
CA GLY A 105 -7.22 -19.66 -7.39
C GLY A 105 -7.66 -21.05 -7.88
N PRO A 106 -7.08 -22.14 -7.36
CA PRO A 106 -7.34 -23.50 -7.87
C PRO A 106 -8.79 -23.97 -7.80
N ALA A 107 -9.61 -23.35 -6.93
CA ALA A 107 -11.04 -23.66 -6.80
C ALA A 107 -11.94 -22.72 -7.62
N SER A 108 -11.37 -21.72 -8.28
CA SER A 108 -12.10 -20.81 -9.16
C SER A 108 -12.32 -21.44 -10.54
N CYS A 109 -13.28 -20.92 -11.29
CA CYS A 109 -13.51 -21.39 -12.65
C CYS A 109 -12.27 -21.19 -13.55
N VAL A 110 -11.52 -20.09 -13.33
CA VAL A 110 -10.28 -19.82 -14.05
C VAL A 110 -9.22 -20.86 -13.70
N GLY A 111 -8.95 -21.05 -12.40
CA GLY A 111 -7.92 -21.95 -11.90
C GLY A 111 -8.20 -23.45 -12.10
N MET A 112 -9.40 -23.82 -12.55
CA MET A 112 -9.71 -25.20 -12.95
C MET A 112 -9.44 -25.47 -14.43
N THR A 113 -8.94 -24.49 -15.19
CA THR A 113 -8.93 -24.53 -16.65
C THR A 113 -7.56 -24.21 -17.25
N GLY A 114 -7.18 -24.93 -18.32
CA GLY A 114 -5.94 -24.70 -19.06
C GLY A 114 -4.68 -24.63 -18.18
N GLY A 115 -3.75 -23.74 -18.54
CA GLY A 115 -2.50 -23.51 -17.78
C GLY A 115 -2.70 -22.80 -16.43
N TRP A 116 -3.90 -22.32 -16.12
CA TRP A 116 -4.20 -21.72 -14.82
C TRP A 116 -4.24 -22.77 -13.70
N ALA A 117 -4.56 -24.03 -14.03
CA ALA A 117 -4.62 -25.13 -13.07
C ALA A 117 -3.26 -25.66 -12.59
N GLU A 118 -2.18 -25.30 -13.26
CA GLU A 118 -0.85 -25.87 -12.99
C GLU A 118 -0.15 -25.24 -11.78
N TYR A 119 -0.57 -24.04 -11.38
CA TYR A 119 0.18 -23.24 -10.41
C TYR A 119 -0.72 -22.41 -9.48
N THR A 120 -0.21 -22.06 -8.30
CA THR A 120 -0.93 -21.20 -7.36
C THR A 120 -0.69 -19.74 -7.72
N TRP A 121 -1.44 -19.23 -8.69
CA TRP A 121 -1.26 -17.90 -9.25
C TRP A 121 -1.41 -16.73 -8.27
N PRO A 122 -2.43 -16.68 -7.37
CA PRO A 122 -2.58 -15.53 -6.46
C PRO A 122 -1.33 -15.21 -5.61
N PRO A 123 -0.78 -16.17 -4.82
CA PRO A 123 0.40 -15.90 -4.00
C PRO A 123 1.66 -15.70 -4.85
N ALA A 124 1.74 -16.29 -6.04
CA ALA A 124 2.87 -16.10 -6.94
C ALA A 124 2.95 -14.66 -7.47
N ILE A 125 1.81 -14.11 -7.90
CA ILE A 125 1.70 -12.73 -8.37
C ILE A 125 1.93 -11.76 -7.21
N ALA A 126 1.37 -12.05 -6.03
CA ALA A 126 1.63 -11.25 -4.83
C ALA A 126 3.12 -11.25 -4.46
N LEU A 127 3.79 -12.41 -4.50
CA LEU A 127 5.23 -12.51 -4.26
C LEU A 127 6.04 -11.74 -5.29
N PHE A 128 5.68 -11.84 -6.58
CA PHE A 128 6.31 -11.06 -7.64
C PHE A 128 6.19 -9.56 -7.37
N SER A 129 5.00 -9.08 -7.01
CA SER A 129 4.74 -7.69 -6.65
C SER A 129 5.60 -7.24 -5.45
N ILE A 130 5.68 -8.04 -4.38
CA ILE A 130 6.55 -7.78 -3.23
C ILE A 130 8.02 -7.63 -3.66
N MET A 131 8.51 -8.52 -4.52
CA MET A 131 9.90 -8.47 -5.00
C MET A 131 10.18 -7.24 -5.87
N VAL A 132 9.23 -6.86 -6.72
CA VAL A 132 9.33 -5.67 -7.57
C VAL A 132 9.37 -4.40 -6.70
N ILE A 133 8.51 -4.30 -5.69
CA ILE A 133 8.47 -3.10 -4.82
C ILE A 133 9.72 -3.01 -3.98
N PHE A 134 10.18 -4.13 -3.42
CA PHE A 134 11.45 -4.15 -2.72
C PHE A 134 12.60 -3.65 -3.62
N LEU A 135 12.65 -4.08 -4.87
CA LEU A 135 13.65 -3.61 -5.83
C LEU A 135 13.49 -2.11 -6.13
N VAL A 136 12.25 -1.64 -6.32
CA VAL A 136 11.96 -0.22 -6.54
C VAL A 136 12.39 0.62 -5.36
N ASP A 137 12.13 0.19 -4.13
CA ASP A 137 12.55 0.89 -2.90
C ASP A 137 14.08 0.97 -2.81
N VAL A 138 14.78 -0.14 -3.05
CA VAL A 138 16.25 -0.15 -3.08
C VAL A 138 16.80 0.78 -4.16
N ILE A 139 16.23 0.76 -5.38
CA ILE A 139 16.66 1.64 -6.46
C ILE A 139 16.36 3.11 -6.12
N ALA A 140 15.20 3.41 -5.53
CA ALA A 140 14.81 4.75 -5.14
C ALA A 140 15.74 5.32 -4.07
N GLU A 141 16.09 4.51 -3.06
CA GLU A 141 17.08 4.87 -2.04
C GLU A 141 18.46 5.11 -2.67
N ARG A 142 18.95 4.19 -3.51
CA ARG A 142 20.24 4.35 -4.20
C ARG A 142 20.28 5.55 -5.13
N TYR A 143 19.21 5.82 -5.85
CA TYR A 143 19.11 6.99 -6.72
C TYR A 143 19.11 8.28 -5.90
N ALA A 144 18.39 8.31 -4.78
CA ALA A 144 18.39 9.43 -3.86
C ALA A 144 19.78 9.67 -3.24
N GLU A 145 20.49 8.60 -2.86
CA GLU A 145 21.89 8.66 -2.42
C GLU A 145 22.82 9.22 -3.50
N ALA A 146 22.76 8.70 -4.72
CA ALA A 146 23.66 9.13 -5.79
C ALA A 146 23.43 10.59 -6.22
N LYS A 147 22.18 11.01 -6.32
CA LYS A 147 21.81 12.35 -6.83
C LYS A 147 21.97 13.44 -5.79
N PHE A 148 21.65 13.14 -4.54
CA PHE A 148 21.62 14.14 -3.47
C PHE A 148 22.75 13.95 -2.46
N GLY A 149 23.38 12.76 -2.38
CA GLY A 149 24.50 12.42 -1.48
C GLY A 149 25.89 12.83 -1.97
N ALA A 150 26.03 13.29 -3.21
CA ALA A 150 27.29 13.77 -3.78
C ALA A 150 27.59 15.25 -3.43
N SER A 151 27.42 15.64 -2.17
CA SER A 151 27.97 16.90 -1.66
C SER A 151 28.67 16.60 -0.34
N HIS A 152 29.90 16.10 -0.45
CA HIS A 152 31.07 16.37 0.39
C HIS A 152 32.21 15.42 0.02
N GLY A 153 33.26 16.00 -0.55
CA GLY A 153 34.50 15.33 -0.92
C GLY A 153 35.35 16.26 -1.76
N HIS A 154 35.81 17.37 -1.15
CA HIS A 154 36.89 18.18 -1.71
C HIS A 154 38.08 17.28 -2.03
N GLY A 155 38.67 17.51 -3.20
CA GLY A 155 39.83 16.77 -3.65
C GLY A 155 41.02 16.94 -2.71
N ASP A 156 41.77 15.85 -2.56
CA ASP A 156 43.21 15.89 -2.70
C ASP A 156 43.59 14.72 -3.59
N GLY A 157 44.21 15.04 -4.72
CA GLY A 157 44.95 14.06 -5.49
C GLY A 157 46.21 13.68 -4.72
N ILE A 158 46.58 12.41 -4.81
CA ILE A 158 47.94 11.93 -5.07
C ILE A 158 47.76 10.49 -5.58
N GLU A 159 47.78 10.36 -6.90
CA GLU A 159 48.34 9.16 -7.52
C GLU A 159 49.86 9.19 -7.29
N GLY A 160 50.42 8.09 -6.81
CA GLY A 160 51.86 7.82 -6.89
C GLY A 160 52.50 7.35 -5.58
N GLY A 161 52.99 6.10 -5.56
CA GLY A 161 53.93 5.67 -4.53
C GLY A 161 54.02 4.16 -4.32
N VAL A 162 54.90 3.52 -5.08
CA VAL A 162 55.28 2.10 -4.98
C VAL A 162 56.09 1.81 -3.70
N ARG A 163 56.01 0.55 -3.23
CA ARG A 163 56.95 -0.29 -2.44
C ARG A 163 56.53 -0.60 -1.00
N THR A 164 56.88 -1.70 -0.33
CA THR A 164 57.22 -3.13 -0.57
C THR A 164 57.39 -3.74 0.85
N GLU A 165 56.81 -4.92 1.10
CA GLU A 165 57.16 -5.97 2.11
C GLU A 165 57.42 -5.65 3.61
N SER A 166 56.68 -6.32 4.51
CA SER A 166 57.20 -7.45 5.34
C SER A 166 56.12 -8.04 6.28
N GLU A 167 55.89 -9.36 6.13
CA GLU A 167 55.84 -10.46 7.13
C GLU A 167 55.34 -10.19 8.59
N VAL A 168 54.65 -11.06 9.34
CA VAL A 168 54.28 -12.49 9.23
C VAL A 168 53.24 -12.85 10.33
N ALA A 169 52.34 -13.78 9.98
CA ALA A 169 51.58 -14.81 10.72
C ALA A 169 50.81 -14.55 12.04
N GLY A 170 49.56 -15.05 12.06
CA GLY A 170 48.81 -15.47 13.25
C GLY A 170 47.34 -15.82 12.94
N GLU A 171 47.04 -17.11 12.81
CA GLU A 171 45.75 -17.73 12.47
C GLU A 171 44.55 -17.34 13.37
N ALA A 172 43.35 -17.21 12.79
CA ALA A 172 42.26 -18.19 12.93
C ALA A 172 40.91 -17.65 12.43
N THR A 173 40.19 -18.55 11.78
CA THR A 173 38.86 -18.50 11.18
C THR A 173 37.74 -17.95 12.07
N SER A 174 36.88 -17.08 11.54
CA SER A 174 35.42 -17.16 11.76
C SER A 174 34.64 -16.28 10.78
N SER A 175 33.52 -16.83 10.33
CA SER A 175 32.62 -16.45 9.25
C SER A 175 32.11 -15.00 9.29
N LYS A 176 32.18 -14.30 8.15
CA LYS A 176 31.41 -13.07 7.89
C LYS A 176 29.94 -13.43 7.68
N VAL A 177 29.11 -13.14 8.68
CA VAL A 177 27.67 -12.97 8.51
C VAL A 177 27.41 -11.50 8.23
N THR A 178 26.88 -11.21 7.05
CA THR A 178 26.48 -9.86 6.61
C THR A 178 25.28 -9.40 7.42
N SER A 179 25.52 -8.60 8.46
CA SER A 179 24.48 -7.88 9.20
C SER A 179 24.28 -6.50 8.55
N MET A 180 23.13 -6.30 7.91
CA MET A 180 22.62 -4.98 7.58
C MET A 180 22.23 -4.25 8.86
N ALA A 181 23.11 -3.39 9.36
CA ALA A 181 22.78 -2.35 10.32
C ALA A 181 23.82 -1.25 10.18
N GLY A 182 23.46 -0.17 9.49
CA GLY A 182 24.25 1.05 9.45
C GLY A 182 23.38 2.19 9.93
N PHE A 183 23.55 2.64 11.18
CA PHE A 183 23.66 4.06 11.48
C PHE A 183 24.19 4.33 12.90
N SER A 184 24.99 5.40 12.99
CA SER A 184 25.39 6.21 14.14
C SER A 184 26.46 5.69 15.10
N GLN A 185 27.68 6.14 14.80
CA GLN A 185 28.73 6.42 15.77
C GLN A 185 28.38 7.72 16.53
N GLU A 186 28.17 7.63 17.84
CA GLU A 186 28.12 8.80 18.72
C GLU A 186 29.53 9.35 18.98
N PRO A 187 29.73 10.68 19.04
CA PRO A 187 30.95 11.24 19.60
C PRO A 187 30.88 11.21 21.13
N LYS A 188 31.92 10.63 21.72
CA LYS A 188 32.18 10.49 23.15
C LYS A 188 32.46 11.88 23.76
N LEU A 189 31.65 12.30 24.74
CA LEU A 189 31.94 13.45 25.61
C LEU A 189 33.01 13.03 26.64
N GLU A 190 34.22 13.57 26.50
CA GLU A 190 35.22 13.60 27.58
C GLU A 190 35.21 14.96 28.29
N VAL A 191 35.30 14.87 29.61
CA VAL A 191 35.27 15.96 30.58
C VAL A 191 36.57 16.78 30.50
N GLY A 192 36.47 18.10 30.34
CA GLY A 192 37.58 19.03 30.43
C GLY A 192 37.15 20.37 31.03
N SER A 193 37.64 20.67 32.22
CA SER A 193 37.39 21.88 33.01
C SER A 193 38.06 23.12 32.38
N GLY A 194 37.38 24.27 32.34
CA GLY A 194 37.96 25.54 31.89
C GLY A 194 36.95 26.68 31.82
N ASN A 195 37.04 27.61 32.78
CA ASN A 195 36.19 28.78 33.01
C ASN A 195 36.77 30.03 32.32
N VAL A 196 36.06 30.77 31.45
CA VAL A 196 36.22 32.25 31.23
C VAL A 196 34.98 32.86 30.54
N ASN A 197 34.53 34.01 31.08
CA ASN A 197 33.46 34.93 30.63
C ASN A 197 33.59 35.48 29.19
N GLY A 198 32.45 35.83 28.56
CA GLY A 198 32.42 36.92 27.57
C GLY A 198 31.31 36.94 26.51
N LYS A 199 30.27 37.75 26.79
CA LYS A 199 29.55 38.65 25.86
C LYS A 199 28.78 38.12 24.62
N LEU A 200 27.49 38.45 24.63
CA LEU A 200 26.50 38.45 23.55
C LEU A 200 26.79 39.53 22.49
N SER A 201 26.83 39.17 21.19
CA SER A 201 26.38 40.01 20.05
C SER A 201 26.51 39.32 18.67
N ASP A 202 25.40 39.35 17.92
CA ASP A 202 25.21 39.47 16.46
C ASP A 202 25.71 38.45 15.41
N VAL A 203 24.71 37.76 14.80
CA VAL A 203 24.32 37.75 13.37
C VAL A 203 25.42 37.63 12.28
N SER A 204 25.45 36.49 11.57
CA SER A 204 25.37 36.32 10.09
C SER A 204 26.11 35.07 9.58
N GLY A 205 25.48 34.30 8.67
CA GLY A 205 26.08 33.20 7.88
C GLY A 205 25.83 31.82 8.50
N GLU A 206 25.30 30.79 7.85
CA GLU A 206 25.24 30.48 6.42
C GLU A 206 24.11 29.45 6.20
N TYR A 207 23.20 29.74 5.27
CA TYR A 207 22.14 28.84 4.82
C TYR A 207 22.73 27.86 3.79
N GLY A 208 22.78 26.56 4.08
CA GLY A 208 23.27 25.59 3.09
C GLY A 208 22.99 24.11 3.31
N GLU A 209 22.87 23.62 4.55
CA GLU A 209 22.93 22.15 4.81
C GLU A 209 21.57 21.42 4.95
N ASP A 210 20.46 22.13 5.19
CA ASP A 210 19.16 21.48 5.51
C ASP A 210 18.30 21.08 4.27
N SER A 211 18.73 21.48 3.07
CA SER A 211 17.89 21.35 1.86
C SER A 211 18.01 19.98 1.16
N GLY A 212 19.16 19.31 1.27
CA GLY A 212 19.42 18.02 0.64
C GLY A 212 18.82 16.82 1.39
N TYR A 213 18.93 16.81 2.72
CA TYR A 213 18.41 15.72 3.57
C TYR A 213 16.87 15.68 3.55
N ASN A 214 16.21 16.81 3.79
CA ASN A 214 14.75 16.94 3.70
C ASN A 214 14.18 16.55 2.33
N ARG A 215 14.97 16.73 1.25
CA ARG A 215 14.53 16.40 -0.11
C ARG A 215 14.57 14.89 -0.39
N ARG A 216 15.58 14.17 0.11
CA ARG A 216 15.69 12.70 -0.01
C ARG A 216 14.54 12.02 0.74
N ASP A 217 14.34 12.42 2.00
CA ASP A 217 13.25 11.89 2.84
C ASP A 217 11.88 12.15 2.22
N PHE A 218 11.69 13.32 1.62
CA PHE A 218 10.48 13.63 0.88
C PHE A 218 10.27 12.69 -0.30
N TYR A 219 11.25 12.54 -1.19
CA TYR A 219 11.08 11.70 -2.39
C TYR A 219 10.89 10.22 -2.08
N SER A 220 11.63 9.67 -1.10
CA SER A 220 11.47 8.28 -0.67
C SER A 220 10.08 8.03 -0.11
N GLN A 221 9.64 8.82 0.88
CA GLN A 221 8.31 8.64 1.49
C GLN A 221 7.17 8.94 0.51
N PHE A 222 7.36 9.91 -0.40
CA PHE A 222 6.37 10.24 -1.41
C PHE A 222 6.27 9.13 -2.47
N SER A 223 7.39 8.56 -2.91
CA SER A 223 7.39 7.42 -3.84
C SER A 223 6.70 6.20 -3.24
N ALA A 224 7.05 5.83 -2.01
CA ALA A 224 6.41 4.76 -1.26
C ALA A 224 4.89 4.98 -1.12
N PHE A 225 4.49 6.22 -0.82
CA PHE A 225 3.07 6.58 -0.76
C PHE A 225 2.36 6.41 -2.11
N LEU A 226 2.95 6.85 -3.22
CA LEU A 226 2.36 6.70 -4.55
C LEU A 226 2.22 5.23 -4.95
N ILE A 227 3.19 4.39 -4.58
CA ILE A 227 3.12 2.94 -4.81
C ILE A 227 1.94 2.33 -4.04
N LEU A 228 1.79 2.69 -2.75
CA LEU A 228 0.64 2.27 -1.95
C LEU A 228 -0.68 2.76 -2.56
N GLU A 229 -0.75 4.04 -2.93
CA GLU A 229 -1.98 4.64 -3.49
C GLU A 229 -2.37 3.97 -4.80
N PHE A 230 -1.41 3.61 -5.64
CA PHE A 230 -1.64 2.84 -6.86
C PHE A 230 -2.26 1.46 -6.58
N GLY A 231 -1.74 0.72 -5.59
CA GLY A 231 -2.32 -0.58 -5.19
C GLY A 231 -3.75 -0.43 -4.65
N VAL A 232 -4.00 0.59 -3.83
CA VAL A 232 -5.34 0.83 -3.27
C VAL A 232 -6.35 1.31 -4.32
N ILE A 233 -5.92 2.06 -5.34
CA ILE A 233 -6.82 2.55 -6.39
C ILE A 233 -7.43 1.38 -7.17
N PHE A 234 -6.64 0.38 -7.57
CA PHE A 234 -7.20 -0.77 -8.31
C PHE A 234 -8.18 -1.58 -7.46
N HIS A 235 -7.82 -1.81 -6.19
CA HIS A 235 -8.73 -2.42 -5.23
C HIS A 235 -10.06 -1.66 -5.15
N SER A 236 -9.99 -0.35 -4.98
CA SER A 236 -11.16 0.54 -4.88
C SER A 236 -12.02 0.53 -6.15
N ILE A 237 -11.41 0.32 -7.32
CA ILE A 237 -12.14 0.21 -8.59
C ILE A 237 -12.92 -1.10 -8.66
N ILE A 238 -12.29 -2.24 -8.36
CA ILE A 238 -12.94 -3.56 -8.41
C ILE A 238 -14.12 -3.61 -7.43
N ILE A 239 -13.89 -3.18 -6.19
CA ILE A 239 -14.92 -3.11 -5.15
C ILE A 239 -16.07 -2.17 -5.55
N GLY A 240 -15.76 -1.01 -6.14
CA GLY A 240 -16.78 -0.06 -6.59
C GLY A 240 -17.63 -0.60 -7.74
N LEU A 241 -17.01 -1.29 -8.71
CA LEU A 241 -17.72 -1.96 -9.80
C LEU A 241 -18.66 -3.04 -9.27
N ALA A 242 -18.17 -3.91 -8.38
CA ALA A 242 -18.94 -4.98 -7.76
C ALA A 242 -20.16 -4.42 -6.99
N LEU A 243 -19.96 -3.39 -6.16
CA LEU A 243 -21.08 -2.75 -5.43
C LEU A 243 -22.09 -2.10 -6.39
N GLY A 244 -21.66 -1.63 -7.55
CA GLY A 244 -22.52 -1.05 -8.58
C GLY A 244 -23.51 -2.05 -9.18
N VAL A 245 -23.14 -3.33 -9.24
CA VAL A 245 -23.95 -4.41 -9.85
C VAL A 245 -24.48 -5.46 -8.86
N ALA A 246 -24.10 -5.38 -7.58
CA ALA A 246 -24.57 -6.30 -6.53
C ALA A 246 -26.11 -6.38 -6.45
N GLY A 247 -26.66 -7.53 -6.08
CA GLY A 247 -28.08 -7.78 -5.88
C GLY A 247 -28.54 -7.62 -4.44
N GLU A 248 -28.99 -8.72 -3.84
CA GLU A 248 -29.61 -8.75 -2.50
C GLU A 248 -28.61 -8.41 -1.39
N GLU A 249 -27.36 -8.83 -1.57
CA GLU A 249 -26.20 -8.63 -0.70
C GLU A 249 -25.83 -7.15 -0.54
N PHE A 250 -26.30 -6.26 -1.41
CA PHE A 250 -26.10 -4.82 -1.26
C PHE A 250 -26.49 -4.28 0.13
N ASN A 251 -27.54 -4.82 0.75
CA ASN A 251 -27.97 -4.39 2.08
C ASN A 251 -26.91 -4.61 3.16
N THR A 252 -26.03 -5.60 2.96
CA THR A 252 -24.92 -5.92 3.85
C THR A 252 -23.64 -5.27 3.34
N LEU A 253 -23.33 -5.39 2.04
CA LEU A 253 -22.11 -4.87 1.43
C LEU A 253 -22.00 -3.35 1.54
N PHE A 254 -23.10 -2.61 1.34
CA PHE A 254 -23.06 -1.15 1.38
C PHE A 254 -22.56 -0.60 2.74
N PRO A 255 -23.21 -0.90 3.89
CA PRO A 255 -22.72 -0.38 5.17
C PRO A 255 -21.33 -0.90 5.52
N VAL A 256 -21.00 -2.14 5.18
CA VAL A 256 -19.66 -2.70 5.38
C VAL A 256 -18.60 -1.91 4.61
N LEU A 257 -18.87 -1.58 3.34
CA LEU A 257 -17.96 -0.82 2.49
C LEU A 257 -17.79 0.63 2.92
N VAL A 258 -18.82 1.25 3.51
CA VAL A 258 -18.67 2.59 4.12
C VAL A 258 -17.64 2.56 5.24
N PHE A 259 -17.68 1.54 6.11
CA PHE A 259 -16.67 1.40 7.18
C PHE A 259 -15.31 0.98 6.64
N HIS A 260 -15.26 0.04 5.69
CA HIS A 260 -14.04 -0.41 5.03
C HIS A 260 -13.28 0.77 4.43
N GLN A 261 -13.94 1.55 3.54
CA GLN A 261 -13.34 2.68 2.86
C GLN A 261 -12.98 3.82 3.83
N GLY A 262 -13.79 4.01 4.89
CA GLY A 262 -13.46 4.96 5.94
C GLY A 262 -12.19 4.58 6.70
N PHE A 263 -12.05 3.31 7.09
CA PHE A 263 -10.90 2.82 7.84
C PHE A 263 -9.62 2.78 7.01
N GLU A 264 -9.70 2.34 5.77
CA GLU A 264 -8.56 2.36 4.85
C GLU A 264 -8.13 3.80 4.53
N GLY A 265 -9.10 4.69 4.33
CA GLY A 265 -8.87 6.12 4.17
C GLY A 265 -8.12 6.73 5.36
N LEU A 266 -8.45 6.34 6.59
CA LEU A 266 -7.72 6.77 7.78
C LEU A 266 -6.23 6.36 7.74
N GLY A 267 -5.92 5.16 7.25
CA GLY A 267 -4.55 4.69 7.06
C GLY A 267 -3.78 5.47 6.01
N ILE A 268 -4.39 5.68 4.84
CA ILE A 268 -3.82 6.51 3.76
C ILE A 268 -3.59 7.94 4.24
N GLY A 269 -4.58 8.54 4.89
CA GLY A 269 -4.50 9.87 5.47
C GLY A 269 -3.37 10.00 6.48
N ALA A 270 -3.20 9.00 7.34
CA ALA A 270 -2.11 8.98 8.31
C ALA A 270 -0.73 8.93 7.63
N ARG A 271 -0.58 8.16 6.56
CA ARG A 271 0.65 8.15 5.75
C ARG A 271 0.91 9.46 5.04
N MET A 272 -0.11 10.03 4.41
CA MET A 272 -0.06 11.35 3.79
C MET A 272 0.36 12.45 4.78
N SER A 273 -0.09 12.35 6.03
CA SER A 273 0.26 13.30 7.09
C SER A 273 1.74 13.21 7.50
N ALA A 274 2.36 12.04 7.33
CA ALA A 274 3.76 11.81 7.71
C ALA A 274 4.76 12.46 6.76
N ILE A 275 4.41 12.59 5.48
CA ILE A 275 5.27 13.14 4.43
C ILE A 275 5.52 14.64 4.66
N PRO A 276 6.78 15.11 4.61
CA PRO A 276 7.16 16.50 4.88
C PRO A 276 6.89 17.42 3.68
N PHE A 277 5.62 17.59 3.29
CA PHE A 277 5.23 18.57 2.28
C PHE A 277 5.52 20.01 2.75
N LYS A 278 5.85 20.91 1.80
CA LYS A 278 6.03 22.33 2.09
C LYS A 278 4.76 22.94 2.71
N PRO A 279 4.86 23.85 3.69
CA PRO A 279 3.70 24.58 4.22
C PRO A 279 2.88 25.23 3.09
N GLY A 280 1.56 25.13 3.17
CA GLY A 280 0.65 25.65 2.14
C GLY A 280 0.52 24.81 0.86
N SER A 281 1.17 23.64 0.76
CA SER A 281 1.02 22.75 -0.41
C SER A 281 -0.40 22.19 -0.51
N TRP A 282 -0.99 22.25 -1.71
CA TRP A 282 -2.33 21.71 -1.97
C TRP A 282 -2.32 20.24 -2.36
N LEU A 283 -1.15 19.73 -2.77
CA LEU A 283 -0.94 18.36 -3.22
C LEU A 283 -1.49 17.27 -2.25
N PRO A 284 -1.24 17.30 -0.93
CA PRO A 284 -1.79 16.27 -0.04
C PRO A 284 -3.32 16.23 -0.04
N TRP A 285 -3.98 17.38 -0.22
CA TRP A 285 -5.45 17.45 -0.25
C TRP A 285 -6.00 16.89 -1.56
N ILE A 286 -5.32 17.15 -2.67
CA ILE A 286 -5.68 16.59 -3.98
C ILE A 286 -5.56 15.07 -3.95
N LEU A 287 -4.49 14.53 -3.36
CA LEU A 287 -4.30 13.07 -3.24
C LEU A 287 -5.33 12.43 -2.30
N CYS A 288 -5.67 13.07 -1.17
CA CYS A 288 -6.77 12.60 -0.33
C CYS A 288 -8.12 12.59 -1.08
N LEU A 289 -8.38 13.60 -1.90
CA LEU A 289 -9.58 13.66 -2.74
C LEU A 289 -9.55 12.63 -3.86
N ALA A 290 -8.39 12.36 -4.45
CA ALA A 290 -8.23 11.33 -5.48
C ALA A 290 -8.59 9.94 -4.94
N TYR A 291 -8.12 9.58 -3.74
CA TYR A 291 -8.59 8.39 -3.03
C TYR A 291 -10.09 8.42 -2.76
N GLY A 292 -10.63 9.52 -2.24
CA GLY A 292 -12.06 9.62 -1.92
C GLY A 292 -12.98 9.48 -3.13
N LEU A 293 -12.53 9.90 -4.31
CA LEU A 293 -13.29 9.86 -5.56
C LEU A 293 -13.18 8.52 -6.31
N SER A 294 -12.17 7.69 -6.05
CA SER A 294 -11.93 6.46 -6.82
C SER A 294 -13.13 5.50 -6.77
N THR A 295 -13.60 5.12 -5.57
CA THR A 295 -14.72 4.20 -5.38
C THR A 295 -16.05 4.77 -5.90
N PRO A 296 -16.43 6.04 -5.63
CA PRO A 296 -17.60 6.68 -6.25
C PRO A 296 -17.60 6.66 -7.78
N ILE A 297 -16.46 6.94 -8.41
CA ILE A 297 -16.31 6.86 -9.87
C ILE A 297 -16.51 5.42 -10.34
N ALA A 298 -15.90 4.46 -9.65
CA ALA A 298 -16.06 3.04 -9.98
C ALA A 298 -17.50 2.55 -9.83
N ILE A 299 -18.22 2.96 -8.78
CA ILE A 299 -19.66 2.68 -8.61
C ILE A 299 -20.46 3.27 -9.76
N ALA A 300 -20.17 4.51 -10.17
CA ALA A 300 -20.84 5.16 -11.29
C ALA A 300 -20.60 4.42 -12.61
N ILE A 301 -19.37 3.94 -12.84
CA ILE A 301 -19.03 3.10 -14.01
C ILE A 301 -19.77 1.76 -13.92
N GLY A 302 -19.76 1.09 -12.77
CA GLY A 302 -20.47 -0.18 -12.57
C GLY A 302 -21.97 -0.04 -12.83
N LEU A 303 -22.58 1.05 -12.36
CA LEU A 303 -23.96 1.42 -12.69
C LEU A 303 -24.17 1.68 -14.17
N GLY A 304 -23.22 2.30 -14.87
CA GLY A 304 -23.28 2.54 -16.31
C GLY A 304 -23.21 1.25 -17.11
N LEU A 305 -22.40 0.29 -16.65
CA LEU A 305 -22.19 -1.02 -17.28
C LEU A 305 -23.12 -2.11 -16.75
N ARG A 306 -24.08 -1.78 -15.88
CA ARG A 306 -24.97 -2.74 -15.20
C ARG A 306 -25.79 -3.66 -16.10
N GLY A 307 -25.90 -3.38 -17.41
CA GLY A 307 -26.60 -4.25 -18.36
C GLY A 307 -25.67 -5.18 -19.15
N SER A 308 -24.36 -4.96 -19.10
CA SER A 308 -23.37 -5.64 -19.95
C SER A 308 -22.19 -6.22 -19.17
N TYR A 309 -21.94 -5.74 -17.95
CA TYR A 309 -20.86 -6.23 -17.09
C TYR A 309 -21.37 -7.40 -16.26
N ASN A 310 -20.69 -8.55 -16.38
CA ASN A 310 -20.86 -9.67 -15.47
C ASN A 310 -19.59 -9.87 -14.63
N PRO A 311 -19.63 -9.63 -13.30
CA PRO A 311 -18.48 -9.86 -12.43
C PRO A 311 -18.05 -11.34 -12.37
N GLY A 312 -18.96 -12.29 -12.59
CA GLY A 312 -18.68 -13.73 -12.59
C GLY A 312 -18.05 -14.27 -13.88
N SER A 313 -17.91 -13.45 -14.92
CA SER A 313 -17.34 -13.90 -16.21
C SER A 313 -15.85 -14.27 -16.09
N PHE A 314 -15.38 -15.21 -16.92
CA PHE A 314 -13.97 -15.64 -16.95
C PHE A 314 -13.00 -14.45 -17.06
N THR A 315 -13.27 -13.50 -17.96
CA THR A 315 -12.42 -12.33 -18.15
C THR A 315 -12.43 -11.41 -16.93
N ALA A 316 -13.60 -11.18 -16.30
CA ALA A 316 -13.68 -10.38 -15.10
C ALA A 316 -12.90 -11.00 -13.94
N ASN A 317 -12.98 -12.32 -13.77
CA ASN A 317 -12.23 -13.08 -12.77
C ASN A 317 -10.71 -13.03 -13.03
N VAL A 318 -10.26 -13.22 -14.27
CA VAL A 318 -8.83 -13.08 -14.61
C VAL A 318 -8.30 -11.68 -14.28
N VAL A 319 -9.01 -10.64 -14.70
CA VAL A 319 -8.57 -9.25 -14.50
C VAL A 319 -8.58 -8.88 -13.03
N SER A 320 -9.66 -9.16 -12.30
CA SER A 320 -9.76 -8.88 -10.87
C SER A 320 -8.72 -9.66 -10.07
N GLY A 321 -8.58 -10.97 -10.30
CA GLY A 321 -7.62 -11.79 -9.58
C GLY A 321 -6.17 -11.38 -9.77
N ILE A 322 -5.77 -10.96 -10.98
CA ILE A 322 -4.41 -10.41 -11.21
C ILE A 322 -4.23 -9.08 -10.47
N LEU A 323 -5.17 -8.15 -10.62
CA LEU A 323 -5.08 -6.82 -10.01
C LEU A 323 -5.11 -6.89 -8.48
N ASP A 324 -5.95 -7.74 -7.90
CA ASP A 324 -6.05 -7.96 -6.47
C ASP A 324 -4.80 -8.65 -5.92
N SER A 325 -4.23 -9.63 -6.64
CA SER A 325 -2.96 -10.26 -6.25
C SER A 325 -1.78 -9.28 -6.27
N LEU A 326 -1.70 -8.44 -7.32
CA LEU A 326 -0.66 -7.41 -7.40
C LEU A 326 -0.80 -6.39 -6.28
N SER A 327 -2.03 -5.92 -6.03
CA SER A 327 -2.36 -4.96 -4.97
C SER A 327 -2.13 -5.55 -3.58
N ALA A 328 -2.45 -6.83 -3.36
CA ALA A 328 -2.14 -7.55 -2.13
C ALA A 328 -0.63 -7.51 -1.86
N GLY A 329 0.20 -7.84 -2.86
CA GLY A 329 1.65 -7.77 -2.72
C GLY A 329 2.15 -6.37 -2.36
N ILE A 330 1.57 -5.32 -2.96
CA ILE A 330 1.85 -3.92 -2.61
C ILE A 330 1.55 -3.64 -1.14
N LEU A 331 0.33 -3.93 -0.70
CA LEU A 331 -0.08 -3.60 0.66
C LEU A 331 0.59 -4.51 1.71
N ILE A 332 0.94 -5.75 1.37
CA ILE A 332 1.73 -6.64 2.26
C ILE A 332 3.10 -6.01 2.51
N TYR A 333 3.81 -5.63 1.46
CA TYR A 333 5.14 -5.02 1.61
C TYR A 333 5.05 -3.70 2.38
N THR A 334 4.17 -2.78 1.95
CA THR A 334 4.03 -1.49 2.63
C THR A 334 3.58 -1.68 4.08
N GLY A 335 2.54 -2.49 4.33
CA GLY A 335 2.01 -2.75 5.66
C GLY A 335 3.05 -3.34 6.61
N LEU A 336 3.74 -4.41 6.22
CA LEU A 336 4.67 -5.12 7.11
C LEU A 336 6.01 -4.39 7.25
N VAL A 337 6.60 -3.98 6.13
CA VAL A 337 7.96 -3.41 6.11
C VAL A 337 7.92 -1.92 6.40
N GLU A 338 7.13 -1.16 5.66
CA GLU A 338 7.17 0.30 5.70
C GLU A 338 6.34 0.93 6.82
N LEU A 339 5.33 0.23 7.33
CA LEU A 339 4.52 0.67 8.46
C LEU A 339 4.98 -0.01 9.75
N LEU A 340 4.78 -1.32 9.87
CA LEU A 340 4.99 -2.00 11.16
C LEU A 340 6.46 -2.08 11.53
N ALA A 341 7.32 -2.64 10.68
CA ALA A 341 8.72 -2.81 11.01
C ALA A 341 9.42 -1.44 11.17
N ARG A 342 9.19 -0.50 10.24
CA ARG A 342 9.76 0.85 10.31
C ARG A 342 9.32 1.60 11.58
N ASP A 343 8.04 1.58 11.96
CA ASP A 343 7.54 2.33 13.12
C ASP A 343 7.82 1.66 14.49
N PHE A 344 7.85 0.33 14.57
CA PHE A 344 7.99 -0.40 15.85
C PHE A 344 9.38 -1.00 16.11
N LEU A 345 10.09 -1.43 15.06
CA LEU A 345 11.35 -2.16 15.20
C LEU A 345 12.57 -1.31 14.86
N PHE A 346 12.46 -0.48 13.82
CA PHE A 346 13.61 0.23 13.25
C PHE A 346 13.65 1.73 13.50
N ASP A 347 12.59 2.35 14.05
CA ASP A 347 12.59 3.77 14.39
C ASP A 347 13.55 4.07 15.57
N PRO A 348 14.68 4.78 15.36
CA PRO A 348 15.60 5.12 16.44
C PRO A 348 14.97 6.07 17.48
N LYS A 349 13.89 6.78 17.10
CA LYS A 349 13.14 7.72 17.93
C LYS A 349 11.88 7.09 18.54
N ARG A 350 11.73 5.76 18.45
CA ARG A 350 10.59 5.03 19.04
C ARG A 350 10.43 5.36 20.52
N THR A 351 9.18 5.57 20.95
CA THR A 351 8.88 5.91 22.34
C THR A 351 9.36 4.85 23.33
N ARG A 352 10.01 5.30 24.42
CA ARG A 352 10.43 4.44 25.54
C ARG A 352 9.36 4.27 26.62
N ASP A 353 8.24 4.98 26.50
CA ASP A 353 7.10 4.84 27.40
C ASP A 353 6.28 3.59 27.05
N GLY A 354 6.30 2.60 27.95
CA GLY A 354 5.59 1.34 27.77
C GLY A 354 4.08 1.49 27.64
N LYS A 355 3.45 2.49 28.30
CA LYS A 355 2.01 2.71 28.18
C LYS A 355 1.62 3.22 26.80
N LYS A 356 2.40 4.17 26.28
CA LYS A 356 2.24 4.69 24.93
C LYS A 356 2.50 3.60 23.88
N LEU A 357 3.52 2.78 24.06
CA LEU A 357 3.80 1.64 23.18
C LEU A 357 2.65 0.62 23.17
N ALA A 358 2.14 0.24 24.34
CA ALA A 358 1.00 -0.67 24.46
C ALA A 358 -0.22 -0.10 23.72
N PHE A 359 -0.52 1.20 23.90
CA PHE A 359 -1.60 1.86 23.18
C PHE A 359 -1.45 1.78 21.66
N MET A 360 -0.26 2.08 21.13
CA MET A 360 0.02 2.01 19.68
C MET A 360 -0.18 0.58 19.15
N LEU A 361 0.34 -0.42 19.84
CA LEU A 361 0.20 -1.82 19.44
C LEU A 361 -1.26 -2.30 19.51
N THR A 362 -1.99 -1.93 20.57
CA THR A 362 -3.43 -2.23 20.68
C THR A 362 -4.22 -1.59 19.55
N CYS A 363 -3.92 -0.34 19.16
CA CYS A 363 -4.57 0.31 18.03
C CYS A 363 -4.32 -0.45 16.72
N THR A 364 -3.09 -0.90 16.47
CA THR A 364 -2.74 -1.69 15.28
C THR A 364 -3.48 -3.03 15.26
N ILE A 365 -3.47 -3.78 16.36
CA ILE A 365 -4.19 -5.07 16.42
C ILE A 365 -5.69 -4.85 16.26
N LEU A 366 -6.25 -3.79 16.86
CA LEU A 366 -7.66 -3.44 16.71
C LEU A 366 -8.01 -3.09 15.26
N GLY A 367 -7.17 -2.32 14.58
CA GLY A 367 -7.36 -1.98 13.16
C GLY A 367 -7.37 -3.21 12.27
N ALA A 368 -6.38 -4.10 12.45
CA ALA A 368 -6.33 -5.36 11.71
C ALA A 368 -7.54 -6.26 12.02
N GLY A 369 -7.90 -6.38 13.30
CA GLY A 369 -9.02 -7.20 13.75
C GLY A 369 -10.38 -6.71 13.24
N LEU A 370 -10.65 -5.39 13.30
CA LEU A 370 -11.89 -4.83 12.78
C LEU A 370 -11.97 -4.96 11.25
N MET A 371 -10.87 -4.71 10.55
CA MET A 371 -10.86 -4.81 9.10
C MET A 371 -11.02 -6.26 8.63
N ALA A 372 -10.37 -7.22 9.29
CA ALA A 372 -10.59 -8.64 9.04
C ALA A 372 -12.03 -9.07 9.35
N LEU A 373 -12.62 -8.53 10.42
CA LEU A 373 -14.00 -8.80 10.80
C LEU A 373 -14.98 -8.27 9.75
N LEU A 374 -14.74 -7.09 9.17
CA LEU A 374 -15.53 -6.59 8.04
C LEU A 374 -15.48 -7.54 6.85
N GLY A 375 -14.34 -8.21 6.60
CA GLY A 375 -14.19 -9.20 5.53
C GLY A 375 -14.96 -10.51 5.73
N LYS A 376 -15.63 -10.70 6.87
CA LYS A 376 -16.59 -11.79 7.04
C LYS A 376 -17.96 -11.44 6.44
N TRP A 377 -18.28 -10.16 6.35
CA TRP A 377 -19.58 -9.64 5.91
C TRP A 377 -19.53 -8.88 4.59
N ALA A 378 -18.34 -8.46 4.18
CA ALA A 378 -18.02 -8.20 2.79
C ALA A 378 -17.92 -9.53 2.06
#